data_AF-W4G4K1-F1
#
_entry.id   AF-W4G4K1-F1
#
_cell.length_a   1.000
_cell.length_b   1.000
_cell.length_c   1.000
_cell.angle_alpha   90.00
_cell.angle_beta   90.00
_cell.angle_gamma   90.00
#
_symmetry.space_group_name_H-M   'P 1'
#
loop_
_entity.id
_entity.type
_entity.pdbx_description
1 polymer ?
#
loop_
_entity_poly.entity_id
_entity_poly.type
_entity_poly.pdbx_seq_one_letter_code
_entity_poly.pdbx_strand_id
1 'polypeptide(L)'
;MTMRRPVNPCRIVASIHHYCTMATPSPPPPLPMSSPKSRFEDSLTLEGLREKIEHFADDRDWHKFHTPRNLLLAMTGEVGEVCECFQWRGDDGQDVDGWSAEDKEHLGEELSDVLIYLVRLAGQTPSRIT
;
A
#
# COMPACT_ATOMS: atom_id res chain seq x y z
N MET A 1 -20.13 -0.16 18.77
CA MET A 1 -19.22 -0.94 19.64
C MET A 1 -17.85 -0.89 18.97
N THR A 2 -17.10 0.18 19.23
CA THR A 2 -15.84 0.48 18.56
C THR A 2 -14.75 -0.41 19.16
N MET A 3 -14.43 -1.51 18.48
CA MET A 3 -13.21 -2.27 18.81
C MET A 3 -12.02 -1.37 18.52
N ARG A 4 -11.35 -0.89 19.57
CA ARG A 4 -10.05 -0.25 19.44
C ARG A 4 -9.07 -1.31 18.93
N ARG A 5 -8.63 -1.17 17.66
CA ARG A 5 -7.74 -2.11 16.97
C ARG A 5 -6.41 -2.25 17.73
N PRO A 6 -5.98 -3.45 18.14
CA PRO A 6 -4.62 -3.67 18.60
C PRO A 6 -3.70 -3.72 17.37
N VAL A 7 -2.71 -2.82 17.32
CA VAL A 7 -1.68 -2.63 16.27
C VAL A 7 -2.22 -2.46 14.84
N ASN A 8 -2.27 -1.20 14.41
CA ASN A 8 -2.70 -0.79 13.08
C ASN A 8 -1.58 -1.04 12.03
N PRO A 9 -1.76 -1.95 11.05
CA PRO A 9 -0.84 -2.13 9.93
C PRO A 9 -0.74 -0.90 9.00
N CYS A 10 -1.64 0.10 9.11
CA CYS A 10 -1.56 1.38 8.37
C CYS A 10 -0.23 2.17 8.54
N ARG A 11 0.68 1.73 9.41
CA ARG A 11 2.03 2.31 9.51
C ARG A 11 3.06 1.72 8.55
N ILE A 12 2.75 0.71 7.74
CA ILE A 12 3.69 0.17 6.74
C ILE A 12 3.79 1.14 5.56
N VAL A 13 2.67 1.59 5.01
CA VAL A 13 2.61 2.56 3.91
C VAL A 13 3.10 3.94 4.36
N ALA A 14 2.68 4.39 5.56
CA ALA A 14 3.19 5.63 6.16
C ALA A 14 4.69 5.58 6.49
N SER A 15 5.26 4.41 6.85
CA SER A 15 6.71 4.30 7.10
C SER A 15 7.55 4.30 5.82
N ILE A 16 7.03 3.75 4.72
CA ILE A 16 7.72 3.80 3.42
C ILE A 16 7.69 5.24 2.85
N HIS A 17 6.61 5.99 3.09
CA HIS A 17 6.53 7.41 2.71
C HIS A 17 7.38 8.32 3.62
N HIS A 18 7.50 8.01 4.92
CA HIS A 18 8.25 8.83 5.88
C HIS A 18 9.78 8.63 5.81
N TYR A 19 10.26 7.47 5.35
CA TYR A 19 11.71 7.20 5.26
C TYR A 19 12.40 7.91 4.08
N CYS A 20 11.65 8.33 3.06
CA CYS A 20 12.19 9.09 1.92
C CYS A 20 12.45 10.58 2.21
N THR A 21 11.98 11.14 3.33
CA THR A 21 11.96 12.60 3.56
C THR A 21 13.07 13.12 4.51
N MET A 22 14.02 12.28 4.96
CA MET A 22 15.09 12.70 5.88
C MET A 22 16.47 12.87 5.22
N ALA A 23 16.53 13.53 4.08
CA ALA A 23 17.77 14.08 3.55
C ALA A 23 17.51 15.45 2.87
N THR A 24 17.59 16.55 3.63
CA THR A 24 17.72 17.89 3.04
C THR A 24 19.19 18.24 2.85
N PRO A 25 19.56 18.85 1.71
CA PRO A 25 20.01 20.24 1.83
C PRO A 25 19.50 21.18 0.72
N SER A 26 19.24 22.44 1.12
CA SER A 26 19.02 23.67 0.31
C SER A 26 17.72 23.79 -0.53
N PRO A 27 17.13 24.99 -0.64
CA PRO A 27 15.92 25.20 -1.45
C PRO A 27 16.26 25.20 -2.95
N PRO A 28 15.50 24.47 -3.78
CA PRO A 28 15.73 24.45 -5.23
C PRO A 28 15.24 25.76 -5.90
N PRO A 29 15.81 26.14 -7.06
CA PRO A 29 15.29 27.23 -7.88
C PRO A 29 13.85 26.95 -8.34
N PRO A 30 13.06 27.98 -8.73
CA PRO A 30 11.67 27.79 -9.12
C PRO A 30 11.54 26.80 -10.28
N LEU A 31 10.82 25.71 -10.04
CA LEU A 31 10.67 24.59 -10.96
C LEU A 31 9.80 24.99 -12.16
N PRO A 32 10.15 24.55 -13.39
CA PRO A 32 9.29 24.70 -14.55
C PRO A 32 8.00 23.88 -14.39
N MET A 33 6.91 24.38 -15.00
CA MET A 33 5.55 23.87 -14.83
C MET A 33 5.43 22.35 -14.94
N SER A 34 4.75 21.76 -13.95
CA SER A 34 4.53 20.33 -13.71
C SER A 34 4.13 19.57 -14.98
N SER A 35 5.02 18.69 -15.44
CA SER A 35 4.63 17.54 -16.26
C SER A 35 3.63 16.67 -15.49
N PRO A 36 2.73 15.92 -16.15
CA PRO A 36 1.83 15.01 -15.45
C PRO A 36 2.70 14.00 -14.68
N LYS A 37 2.56 13.98 -13.35
CA LYS A 37 3.23 12.98 -12.51
C LYS A 37 2.77 11.62 -12.99
N SER A 38 3.71 10.77 -13.41
CA SER A 38 3.43 9.37 -13.71
C SER A 38 2.66 8.75 -12.55
N ARG A 39 1.61 7.96 -12.85
CA ARG A 39 0.79 7.28 -11.83
C ARG A 39 1.59 6.21 -11.07
N PHE A 40 2.63 5.67 -11.69
CA PHE A 40 3.54 4.69 -11.10
C PHE A 40 4.99 5.16 -11.24
N GLU A 41 5.84 4.78 -10.29
CA GLU A 41 7.27 5.05 -10.40
C GLU A 41 7.92 4.05 -11.37
N ASP A 42 8.54 4.54 -12.45
CA ASP A 42 9.11 3.69 -13.52
C ASP A 42 10.20 2.72 -13.04
N SER A 43 10.83 3.03 -11.90
CA SER A 43 11.90 2.24 -11.29
C SER A 43 11.40 1.11 -10.38
N LEU A 44 10.12 1.14 -9.97
CA LEU A 44 9.58 0.19 -8.99
C LEU A 44 9.17 -1.11 -9.66
N THR A 45 9.97 -2.16 -9.47
CA THR A 45 9.65 -3.52 -9.93
C THR A 45 8.93 -4.31 -8.83
N LEU A 46 8.15 -5.33 -9.21
CA LEU A 46 7.52 -6.24 -8.24
C LEU A 46 8.56 -6.97 -7.38
N GLU A 47 9.71 -7.32 -7.96
CA GLU A 47 10.82 -7.93 -7.20
C GLU A 47 11.42 -6.94 -6.20
N GLY A 48 11.68 -5.69 -6.62
CA GLY A 48 12.15 -4.65 -5.71
C GLY A 48 11.15 -4.34 -4.60
N LEU A 49 9.84 -4.39 -4.89
CA LEU A 49 8.79 -4.27 -3.89
C LEU A 49 8.81 -5.48 -2.92
N ARG A 50 8.92 -6.71 -3.43
CA ARG A 50 9.03 -7.93 -2.63
C ARG A 50 10.20 -7.83 -1.65
N GLU A 51 11.38 -7.42 -2.10
CA GLU A 51 12.57 -7.27 -1.27
C GLU A 51 12.38 -6.22 -0.16
N LYS A 52 11.80 -5.06 -0.49
CA LYS A 52 11.49 -4.02 0.50
C LYS A 52 10.53 -4.52 1.57
N ILE A 53 9.48 -5.25 1.18
CA ILE A 53 8.52 -5.85 2.11
C ILE A 53 9.18 -6.98 2.92
N GLU A 54 10.11 -7.74 2.33
CA GLU A 54 10.88 -8.79 3.01
C GLU A 54 11.63 -8.22 4.20
N HIS A 55 12.49 -7.24 3.91
CA HIS A 55 13.31 -6.53 4.88
C HIS A 55 12.48 -5.88 5.98
N PHE A 56 11.33 -5.28 5.62
CA PHE A 56 10.45 -4.65 6.62
C PHE A 56 9.92 -5.64 7.67
N ALA A 57 9.66 -6.90 7.29
CA ALA A 57 9.22 -7.90 8.26
C ALA A 57 10.37 -8.58 8.99
N ASP A 58 11.55 -8.69 8.37
CA ASP A 58 12.79 -9.09 9.04
C ASP A 58 13.05 -8.19 10.25
N ASP A 59 13.00 -6.87 10.04
CA ASP A 59 13.21 -5.84 11.07
C ASP A 59 12.25 -5.98 12.27
N ARG A 60 11.13 -6.67 12.10
CA ARG A 60 10.05 -6.80 13.09
C ARG A 60 9.86 -8.22 13.61
N ASP A 61 10.67 -9.19 13.13
CA ASP A 61 10.51 -10.62 13.44
C ASP A 61 9.07 -11.11 13.20
N TRP A 62 8.50 -10.72 12.06
CA TRP A 62 7.10 -11.01 11.70
C TRP A 62 6.90 -12.31 10.92
N HIS A 63 7.98 -12.96 10.48
CA HIS A 63 7.93 -14.20 9.70
C HIS A 63 7.13 -15.32 10.37
N LYS A 64 7.15 -15.38 11.70
CA LYS A 64 6.37 -16.35 12.48
C LYS A 64 4.85 -16.25 12.28
N PHE A 65 4.35 -15.09 11.84
CA PHE A 65 2.93 -14.85 11.58
C PHE A 65 2.58 -14.94 10.09
N HIS A 66 3.58 -14.85 9.21
CA HIS A 66 3.42 -14.88 7.76
C HIS A 66 3.38 -16.32 7.25
N THR A 67 2.37 -17.09 7.64
CA THR A 67 2.05 -18.35 6.92
C THR A 67 1.18 -18.04 5.69
N PRO A 68 1.20 -18.86 4.62
CA PRO A 68 0.40 -18.57 3.42
C PRO A 68 -1.08 -18.37 3.71
N ARG A 69 -1.64 -19.16 4.64
CA ARG A 69 -3.03 -19.03 5.09
C ARG A 69 -3.29 -17.69 5.78
N ASN A 70 -2.39 -17.25 6.65
CA ASN A 70 -2.57 -16.00 7.38
C ASN A 70 -2.48 -14.80 6.43
N LEU A 71 -1.54 -14.82 5.48
CA LEU A 71 -1.41 -13.78 4.47
C LEU A 71 -2.65 -13.70 3.57
N LEU A 72 -3.19 -14.86 3.14
CA LEU A 72 -4.43 -14.91 2.37
C LEU A 72 -5.61 -14.30 3.14
N LEU A 73 -5.75 -14.64 4.43
CA LEU A 73 -6.83 -14.11 5.27
C LEU A 73 -6.68 -12.61 5.53
N ALA A 74 -5.45 -12.13 5.75
CA ALA A 74 -5.17 -10.71 5.90
C ALA A 74 -5.51 -9.94 4.62
N MET A 75 -5.03 -10.41 3.46
CA MET A 75 -5.37 -9.85 2.15
C MET A 75 -6.88 -9.77 1.92
N THR A 76 -7.63 -10.80 2.34
CA THR A 76 -9.08 -10.82 2.21
C THR A 76 -9.75 -9.74 3.08
N GLY A 77 -9.17 -9.43 4.25
CA GLY A 77 -9.58 -8.30 5.08
C GLY A 77 -9.41 -6.97 4.35
N GLU A 78 -8.23 -6.74 3.74
CA GLU A 78 -7.95 -5.50 3.01
C GLU A 78 -8.81 -5.35 1.74
N VAL A 79 -9.12 -6.46 1.06
CA VAL A 79 -10.13 -6.44 -0.02
C VAL A 79 -11.50 -6.01 0.52
N GLY A 80 -11.84 -6.37 1.76
CA GLY A 80 -13.01 -5.87 2.47
C GLY A 80 -12.96 -4.36 2.68
N GLU A 81 -11.83 -3.82 3.15
CA GLU A 81 -11.64 -2.36 3.35
C GLU A 81 -11.74 -1.60 2.00
N VAL A 82 -11.19 -2.16 0.91
CA VAL A 82 -11.43 -1.65 -0.45
C VAL A 82 -12.92 -1.67 -0.79
N CYS A 83 -13.64 -2.77 -0.52
CA CYS A 83 -15.08 -2.83 -0.75
C CYS A 83 -15.84 -1.74 0.05
N GLU A 84 -15.43 -1.47 1.29
CA GLU A 84 -16.05 -0.45 2.14
C GLU A 84 -15.94 0.96 1.54
N CYS A 85 -14.87 1.27 0.79
CA CYS A 85 -14.72 2.53 0.08
C CYS A 85 -15.78 2.73 -1.01
N PHE A 86 -16.24 1.64 -1.64
CA PHE A 86 -17.20 1.66 -2.76
C PHE A 86 -18.64 1.35 -2.35
N GLN A 87 -18.88 0.69 -1.21
CA GLN A 87 -20.17 0.05 -0.88
C GLN A 87 -21.41 0.98 -0.95
N TRP A 88 -21.23 2.30 -0.75
CA TRP A 88 -22.31 3.31 -0.78
C TRP A 88 -22.20 4.28 -1.95
N ARG A 89 -21.24 4.06 -2.86
CA ARG A 89 -21.07 4.86 -4.08
C ARG A 89 -22.00 4.26 -5.14
N GLY A 90 -22.92 5.06 -5.66
CA GLY A 90 -23.83 4.62 -6.72
C GLY A 90 -23.11 4.44 -8.05
N ASP A 91 -23.73 3.70 -8.97
CA ASP A 91 -23.27 3.58 -10.36
C ASP A 91 -23.47 4.88 -11.18
N ASP A 92 -23.96 5.95 -10.55
CA ASP A 92 -24.39 7.21 -11.15
C ASP A 92 -23.24 8.15 -11.59
N GLY A 93 -22.06 7.59 -11.83
CA GLY A 93 -21.00 8.26 -12.58
C GLY A 93 -20.07 9.16 -11.76
N GLN A 94 -20.07 9.03 -10.43
CA GLN A 94 -19.00 9.60 -9.61
C GLN A 94 -17.75 8.72 -9.73
N ASP A 95 -17.02 8.90 -10.82
CA ASP A 95 -15.66 8.36 -10.97
C ASP A 95 -14.81 8.75 -9.75
N VAL A 96 -13.79 7.95 -9.45
CA VAL A 96 -12.88 8.18 -8.32
C VAL A 96 -12.30 9.59 -8.37
N ASP A 97 -12.15 10.18 -9.56
CA ASP A 97 -11.72 11.56 -9.78
C ASP A 97 -12.59 12.62 -9.08
N GLY A 98 -13.87 12.34 -8.84
CA GLY A 98 -14.79 13.24 -8.13
C GLY A 98 -14.71 13.14 -6.60
N TRP A 99 -13.97 12.16 -6.07
CA TRP A 99 -13.91 11.93 -4.63
C TRP A 99 -13.06 12.98 -3.90
N SER A 100 -13.29 13.11 -2.60
CA SER A 100 -12.48 13.95 -1.73
C SER A 100 -11.02 13.47 -1.71
N ALA A 101 -10.08 14.35 -1.35
CA ALA A 101 -8.66 13.97 -1.26
C ALA A 101 -8.43 12.87 -0.21
N GLU A 102 -9.15 12.93 0.92
CA GLU A 102 -9.10 11.93 1.99
C GLU A 102 -9.63 10.58 1.51
N ASP A 103 -10.76 10.53 0.81
CA ASP A 103 -11.30 9.28 0.26
C ASP A 103 -10.35 8.63 -0.76
N LYS A 104 -9.68 9.45 -1.58
CA LYS A 104 -8.70 8.95 -2.57
C LYS A 104 -7.44 8.43 -1.90
N GLU A 105 -6.97 9.12 -0.87
CA GLU A 105 -5.82 8.69 -0.07
C GLU A 105 -6.13 7.35 0.60
N HIS A 106 -7.28 7.26 1.28
CA HIS A 106 -7.72 6.03 1.94
C HIS A 106 -7.88 4.86 0.95
N LEU A 107 -8.52 5.08 -0.20
CA LEU A 107 -8.59 4.05 -1.25
C LEU A 107 -7.18 3.61 -1.71
N GLY A 108 -6.24 4.55 -1.82
CA GLY A 108 -4.85 4.27 -2.18
C GLY A 108 -4.12 3.44 -1.11
N GLU A 109 -4.39 3.67 0.17
CA GLU A 109 -3.86 2.89 1.29
C GLU A 109 -4.37 1.44 1.20
N GLU A 110 -5.69 1.23 1.09
CA GLU A 110 -6.27 -0.12 1.07
C GLU A 110 -5.84 -0.92 -0.17
N LEU A 111 -5.75 -0.28 -1.34
CA LEU A 111 -5.21 -0.90 -2.55
C LEU A 111 -3.74 -1.28 -2.39
N SER A 112 -2.96 -0.46 -1.69
CA SER A 112 -1.55 -0.74 -1.42
C SER A 112 -1.40 -1.93 -0.47
N ASP A 113 -2.26 -2.04 0.55
CA ASP A 113 -2.22 -3.15 1.49
C ASP A 113 -2.61 -4.48 0.83
N VAL A 114 -3.62 -4.49 -0.06
CA VAL A 114 -3.93 -5.65 -0.90
C VAL A 114 -2.72 -6.06 -1.75
N LEU A 115 -2.04 -5.11 -2.40
CA LEU A 115 -0.86 -5.38 -3.21
C LEU A 115 0.29 -5.95 -2.37
N ILE A 116 0.55 -5.39 -1.19
CA ILE A 116 1.61 -5.83 -0.28
C ILE A 116 1.37 -7.28 0.14
N TYR A 117 0.15 -7.63 0.55
CA TYR A 117 -0.17 -9.01 0.93
C TYR A 117 -0.11 -9.98 -0.25
N LEU A 118 -0.55 -9.55 -1.44
CA LEU A 118 -0.45 -10.36 -2.65
C LEU A 118 1.01 -10.68 -3.00
N VAL A 119 1.89 -9.67 -2.99
CA VAL A 119 3.33 -9.84 -3.26
C VAL A 119 3.99 -10.72 -2.21
N ARG A 120 3.63 -10.56 -0.92
CA ARG A 120 4.12 -11.42 0.17
C ARG A 120 3.68 -12.86 -0.01
N LEU A 121 2.41 -13.09 -0.29
CA LEU A 121 1.86 -14.42 -0.49
C LEU A 121 2.53 -15.10 -1.70
N ALA A 122 2.68 -14.37 -2.81
CA ALA A 122 3.42 -14.80 -3.99
C ALA A 122 4.85 -15.22 -3.65
N GLY A 123 5.59 -14.43 -2.87
CA GLY A 123 6.96 -14.74 -2.45
C GLY A 123 7.09 -16.01 -1.60
N GLN A 124 6.02 -16.48 -0.97
CA GLN A 124 6.00 -17.75 -0.24
C GLN A 124 5.64 -18.96 -1.09
N THR A 125 5.23 -18.75 -2.34
CA THR A 125 4.97 -19.84 -3.26
C THR A 125 6.29 -20.33 -3.89
N PRO A 126 6.48 -21.66 -4.04
CA PRO A 126 7.71 -22.19 -4.61
C PRO A 126 7.86 -21.93 -6.12
N SER A 127 6.83 -21.39 -6.78
CA SER A 127 6.81 -21.20 -8.24
C SER A 127 7.10 -19.75 -8.59
N ARG A 128 7.92 -19.55 -9.62
CA ARG A 128 8.17 -18.22 -10.18
C ARG A 128 6.88 -17.69 -10.81
N ILE A 129 6.43 -16.52 -10.36
CA ILE A 129 5.37 -15.77 -11.04
C ILE A 129 6.04 -15.00 -12.18
N THR A 130 5.72 -15.34 -13.43
CA THR A 130 6.27 -14.73 -14.65
C THR A 130 5.23 -13.88 -15.35
#